data_AF-A0A9N9SG31-F1
#
_entry.id   AF-A0A9N9SG31-F1
#
_cell.length_a   1.000
_cell.length_b   1.000
_cell.length_c   1.000
_cell.angle_alpha   90.00
_cell.angle_beta   90.00
_cell.angle_gamma   90.00
#
_symmetry.space_group_name_H-M   'P 1'
#
loop_
_entity.id
_entity.type
_entity.pdbx_description
1 polymer ?
#
loop_
_entity_poly.entity_id
_entity_poly.type
_entity_poly.pdbx_seq_one_letter_code
_entity_poly.pdbx_strand_id
1 'polypeptide(L)'
;MAGKCLICECDVVSKHYGENCTVVFDGYGDPNNTKRAEQKRRRLTKTSDDKHFNDSMNVTVRQEHFLANDKNKTRLIQLLSEKMKARGIETVVATGDADGTIVRCGLEKAALHPTVTIIGEDVDLIVLFAFARPGSNVSFMKPGRGKVESKLFSTNKLQKLPFAETILLLHAFSGCDTTSAIYNKSKGGIVKLFSKFSRKMKTISDIFTKPSTQADKVTQTGEKIFLEMYQVTADQQDLNRLRYAAFLNASTKPKPNLASLPPTIGAAQQHPFRVYLQVQQWLDNPLPPTEWGWNRGEDGLLIPVTTRDPIAPEAILNSIFCRCSTGCGGRCGCDDVVVGKLEFHAPWCAACAMCPQHGEHYIMFSPIQNTMLCVNCFRDSPNDIRSQCVDIETAHAQASKRLERGQNAIMDLQTSVRDGIIALKGLMDELRRNMDSEKHTINTFCQGMQEAMAKTHATMIMEVQRQFESKERIYRSQLIVLEQFHMVTVGPILGQNIELGTPTILFQNQR
;
A
#
# COMPACT_ATOMS: atom_id res chain seq x y z
N MET A 1 -31.09 -24.38 -3.27
CA MET A 1 -32.38 -24.21 -2.57
C MET A 1 -33.63 -24.52 -3.40
N ALA A 2 -33.59 -24.75 -4.73
CA ALA A 2 -34.80 -25.15 -5.44
C ALA A 2 -35.34 -26.48 -4.84
N GLY A 3 -36.51 -26.43 -4.20
CA GLY A 3 -37.16 -27.59 -3.57
C GLY A 3 -36.70 -27.96 -2.15
N LYS A 4 -35.98 -27.10 -1.40
CA LYS A 4 -35.71 -27.33 0.04
C LYS A 4 -36.49 -26.33 0.90
N CYS A 5 -37.16 -26.84 1.93
CA CYS A 5 -37.82 -26.03 2.97
C CYS A 5 -36.77 -25.26 3.77
N LEU A 6 -36.98 -23.95 3.98
CA LEU A 6 -36.06 -23.06 4.72
C LEU A 6 -35.79 -23.55 6.16
N ILE A 7 -36.69 -24.35 6.74
CA ILE A 7 -36.59 -24.90 8.10
C ILE A 7 -35.49 -25.96 8.24
N CYS A 8 -35.10 -26.65 7.15
CA CYS A 8 -34.11 -27.72 7.22
C CYS A 8 -32.73 -27.25 7.72
N GLU A 9 -32.46 -25.94 7.68
CA GLU A 9 -31.22 -25.34 8.15
C GLU A 9 -31.15 -25.22 9.68
N CYS A 10 -32.28 -24.98 10.37
CA CYS A 10 -32.32 -24.94 11.84
C CYS A 10 -32.08 -26.33 12.44
N ASP A 11 -32.65 -27.39 11.85
CA ASP A 11 -32.42 -28.78 12.27
C ASP A 11 -30.96 -29.20 12.08
N VAL A 12 -30.31 -28.70 11.02
CA VAL A 12 -28.89 -28.96 10.76
C VAL A 12 -28.02 -28.33 11.85
N VAL A 13 -28.28 -27.08 12.26
CA VAL A 13 -27.48 -26.40 13.29
C VAL A 13 -27.55 -27.15 14.62
N SER A 14 -28.75 -27.45 15.12
CA SER A 14 -28.92 -28.20 16.38
C SER A 14 -28.27 -29.59 16.31
N LYS A 15 -28.43 -30.30 15.19
CA LYS A 15 -27.88 -31.65 15.03
C LYS A 15 -26.36 -31.67 14.92
N HIS A 16 -25.76 -30.63 14.34
CA HIS A 16 -24.33 -30.60 14.05
C HIS A 16 -23.50 -29.90 15.13
N TYR A 17 -24.08 -28.91 15.82
CA TYR A 17 -23.39 -28.08 16.81
C TYR A 17 -23.98 -28.16 18.23
N GLY A 18 -25.13 -28.81 18.39
CA GLY A 18 -25.82 -28.96 19.68
C GLY A 18 -26.71 -27.77 20.04
N GLU A 19 -27.36 -27.86 21.20
CA GLU A 19 -28.33 -26.86 21.68
C GLU A 19 -27.67 -25.65 22.33
N ASN A 20 -26.44 -25.80 22.86
CA ASN A 20 -25.68 -24.70 23.48
C ASN A 20 -24.83 -23.96 22.43
N CYS A 21 -25.49 -23.39 21.42
CA CYS A 21 -24.83 -22.60 20.38
C CYS A 21 -25.46 -21.21 20.22
N THR A 22 -24.65 -20.26 19.79
CA THR A 22 -25.08 -18.91 19.41
C THR A 22 -24.78 -18.70 17.93
N VAL A 23 -25.80 -18.33 17.15
CA VAL A 23 -25.65 -18.06 15.71
C VAL A 23 -25.61 -16.55 15.48
N VAL A 24 -24.56 -16.07 14.80
CA VAL A 24 -24.42 -14.66 14.44
C VAL A 24 -24.72 -14.49 12.95
N PHE A 25 -25.64 -13.58 12.62
CA PHE A 25 -26.00 -13.23 11.25
C PHE A 25 -25.40 -11.88 10.85
N ASP A 26 -25.14 -11.73 9.56
CA ASP A 26 -24.81 -10.43 8.94
C ASP A 26 -25.96 -9.41 9.09
N GLY A 27 -25.57 -8.15 9.19
CA GLY A 27 -26.44 -6.99 9.14
C GLY A 27 -26.49 -6.37 7.75
N TYR A 28 -27.70 -6.10 7.27
CA TYR A 28 -27.94 -5.43 5.99
C TYR A 28 -28.69 -4.10 6.14
N GLY A 29 -29.13 -3.73 7.34
CA GLY A 29 -30.00 -2.56 7.55
C GLY A 29 -29.28 -1.22 7.69
N ASP A 30 -28.00 -1.21 8.07
CA ASP A 30 -27.28 0.02 8.40
C ASP A 30 -26.82 0.79 7.14
N PRO A 31 -27.27 2.05 6.94
CA PRO A 31 -26.78 2.90 5.85
C PRO A 31 -25.30 3.29 5.98
N ASN A 32 -24.71 3.16 7.17
CA ASN A 32 -23.29 3.40 7.43
C ASN A 32 -22.42 2.16 7.24
N ASN A 33 -22.98 1.05 6.74
CA ASN A 33 -22.23 -0.16 6.49
C ASN A 33 -21.30 0.00 5.26
N THR A 34 -19.99 0.09 5.51
CA THR A 34 -18.92 0.17 4.50
C THR A 34 -18.86 -1.07 3.60
N LYS A 35 -19.29 -2.24 4.08
CA LYS A 35 -19.34 -3.50 3.30
C LYS A 35 -20.33 -3.43 2.12
N ARG A 36 -21.30 -2.49 2.15
CA ARG A 36 -22.27 -2.33 1.06
C ARG A 36 -21.63 -1.99 -0.28
N ALA A 37 -20.52 -1.26 -0.31
CA ALA A 37 -19.81 -0.98 -1.55
C ALA A 37 -19.27 -2.25 -2.21
N GLU A 38 -18.67 -3.14 -1.42
CA GLU A 38 -18.18 -4.44 -1.91
C GLU A 38 -19.31 -5.37 -2.29
N GLN A 39 -20.39 -5.39 -1.51
CA GLN A 39 -21.61 -6.14 -1.86
C GLN A 39 -22.18 -5.65 -3.19
N LYS A 40 -22.24 -4.33 -3.43
CA LYS A 40 -22.70 -3.74 -4.70
C LYS A 40 -21.79 -4.12 -5.86
N ARG A 41 -20.46 -4.15 -5.66
CA ARG A 41 -19.50 -4.61 -6.67
C ARG A 41 -19.68 -6.10 -7.03
N ARG A 42 -20.01 -6.94 -6.04
CA ARG A 42 -20.26 -8.38 -6.22
C ARG A 42 -21.69 -8.72 -6.63
N ARG A 43 -22.61 -7.75 -6.67
CA ARG A 43 -24.02 -8.00 -7.03
C ARG A 43 -24.10 -8.57 -8.44
N LEU A 44 -24.89 -9.63 -8.57
CA LEU A 44 -25.25 -10.17 -9.87
C LEU A 44 -26.07 -9.15 -10.66
N THR A 45 -25.86 -9.09 -11.97
CA THR A 45 -26.67 -8.27 -12.89
C THR A 45 -28.13 -8.72 -12.93
N LYS A 46 -28.43 -9.96 -12.55
CA LYS A 46 -29.78 -10.49 -12.35
C LYS A 46 -30.06 -10.71 -10.87
N THR A 47 -31.10 -10.06 -10.37
CA THR A 47 -31.64 -10.25 -9.02
C THR A 47 -33.09 -10.72 -9.10
N SER A 48 -33.58 -11.38 -8.06
CA SER A 48 -35.01 -11.71 -7.95
C SER A 48 -35.81 -10.51 -7.46
N ASP A 49 -37.10 -10.49 -7.77
CA ASP A 49 -38.04 -9.56 -7.17
C ASP A 49 -38.06 -9.70 -5.65
N ASP A 50 -38.60 -8.68 -5.00
CA ASP A 50 -38.94 -8.75 -3.59
C ASP A 50 -39.91 -9.94 -3.35
N LYS A 51 -39.49 -10.91 -2.54
CA LYS A 51 -40.29 -12.08 -2.20
C LYS A 51 -40.75 -11.96 -0.76
N HIS A 52 -42.06 -11.97 -0.58
CA HIS A 52 -42.69 -12.22 0.71
C HIS A 52 -42.88 -13.73 0.84
N PHE A 53 -42.17 -14.36 1.77
CA PHE A 53 -42.20 -15.79 2.00
C PHE A 53 -42.37 -16.09 3.49
N ASN A 54 -42.92 -17.26 3.79
CA ASN A 54 -43.02 -17.81 5.13
C ASN A 54 -42.23 -19.13 5.21
N ASP A 55 -42.27 -19.76 6.38
CA ASP A 55 -41.53 -20.97 6.69
C ASP A 55 -41.98 -22.22 5.91
N SER A 56 -43.19 -22.21 5.35
CA SER A 56 -43.76 -23.32 4.58
C SER A 56 -43.65 -23.14 3.06
N MET A 57 -43.19 -21.97 2.60
CA MET A 57 -43.03 -21.68 1.17
C MET A 57 -41.75 -22.29 0.59
N ASN A 58 -41.90 -22.99 -0.54
CA ASN A 58 -40.77 -23.40 -1.37
C ASN A 58 -40.31 -22.24 -2.25
N VAL A 59 -39.04 -21.84 -2.09
CA VAL A 59 -38.44 -20.80 -2.92
C VAL A 59 -38.23 -21.34 -4.33
N THR A 60 -38.98 -20.82 -5.30
CA THR A 60 -38.95 -21.23 -6.72
C THR A 60 -37.85 -20.54 -7.52
N VAL A 61 -37.26 -19.47 -6.98
CA VAL A 61 -36.12 -18.76 -7.58
C VAL A 61 -34.80 -19.41 -7.21
N ARG A 62 -33.81 -19.27 -8.09
CA ARG A 62 -32.44 -19.73 -7.83
C ARG A 62 -31.89 -19.00 -6.59
N GLN A 63 -31.20 -19.75 -5.73
CA GLN A 63 -30.61 -19.27 -4.47
C GLN A 63 -29.75 -18.02 -4.68
N GLU A 64 -28.93 -18.02 -5.73
CA GLU A 64 -28.06 -16.89 -6.09
C GLU A 64 -28.84 -15.60 -6.37
N HIS A 65 -29.96 -15.67 -7.10
CA HIS A 65 -30.80 -14.51 -7.39
C HIS A 65 -31.64 -14.08 -6.19
N PHE A 66 -32.05 -15.04 -5.35
CA PHE A 66 -32.75 -14.76 -4.10
C PHE A 66 -31.85 -13.99 -3.11
N LEU A 67 -30.64 -14.50 -2.89
CA LEU A 67 -29.65 -13.89 -2.00
C LEU A 67 -28.98 -12.64 -2.60
N ALA A 68 -29.16 -12.35 -3.89
CA ALA A 68 -28.73 -11.08 -4.48
C ALA A 68 -29.61 -9.89 -4.05
N ASN A 69 -30.82 -10.14 -3.53
CA ASN A 69 -31.74 -9.11 -3.08
C ASN A 69 -31.62 -8.90 -1.55
N ASP A 70 -31.21 -7.69 -1.14
CA ASP A 70 -30.99 -7.36 0.27
C ASP A 70 -32.26 -7.48 1.12
N LYS A 71 -33.45 -7.13 0.58
CA LYS A 71 -34.70 -7.29 1.32
C LYS A 71 -35.02 -8.75 1.59
N ASN A 72 -34.76 -9.62 0.61
CA ASN A 72 -34.94 -11.07 0.75
C ASN A 72 -33.96 -11.64 1.80
N LYS A 73 -32.69 -11.20 1.79
CA LYS A 73 -31.70 -11.55 2.81
C LYS A 73 -32.14 -11.12 4.21
N THR A 74 -32.57 -9.87 4.38
CA THR A 74 -33.01 -9.35 5.68
C THR A 74 -34.19 -10.15 6.22
N ARG A 75 -35.22 -10.41 5.40
CA ARG A 75 -36.37 -11.22 5.82
C ARG A 75 -35.98 -12.67 6.13
N LEU A 76 -35.04 -13.24 5.36
CA LEU A 76 -34.57 -14.60 5.61
C LEU A 76 -33.85 -14.69 6.97
N ILE A 77 -32.98 -13.73 7.26
CA ILE A 77 -32.26 -13.66 8.54
C ILE A 77 -33.23 -13.48 9.71
N GLN A 78 -34.23 -12.61 9.57
CA GLN A 78 -35.27 -12.43 10.59
C GLN A 78 -36.03 -13.73 10.83
N LEU A 79 -36.51 -14.39 9.78
CA LEU A 79 -37.22 -15.66 9.88
C LEU A 79 -36.37 -16.75 10.52
N LEU A 80 -35.11 -16.91 10.09
CA LEU A 80 -34.19 -17.89 10.67
C LEU A 80 -33.90 -17.59 12.15
N SER A 81 -33.67 -16.32 12.50
CA SER A 81 -33.45 -15.88 13.87
C SER A 81 -34.62 -16.22 14.78
N GLU A 82 -35.85 -15.92 14.36
CA GLU A 82 -37.07 -16.23 15.12
C GLU A 82 -37.25 -17.74 15.32
N LYS A 83 -37.04 -18.54 14.27
CA LYS A 83 -37.16 -20.01 14.34
C LYS A 83 -36.08 -20.65 15.20
N MET A 84 -34.85 -20.16 15.14
CA MET A 84 -33.75 -20.62 16.00
C MET A 84 -34.04 -20.30 17.47
N LYS A 85 -34.48 -19.07 17.77
CA LYS A 85 -34.90 -18.68 19.13
C LYS A 85 -36.04 -19.53 19.68
N ALA A 86 -37.05 -19.82 18.85
CA ALA A 86 -38.17 -20.68 19.22
C ALA A 86 -37.75 -22.11 19.58
N ARG A 87 -36.55 -22.55 19.14
CA ARG A 87 -35.95 -23.84 19.44
C ARG A 87 -34.84 -23.77 20.50
N GLY A 88 -34.73 -22.64 21.21
CA GLY A 88 -33.75 -22.45 22.28
C GLY A 88 -32.34 -22.09 21.81
N ILE A 89 -32.12 -21.84 20.52
CA ILE A 89 -30.82 -21.40 19.99
C ILE A 89 -30.75 -19.87 20.09
N GLU A 90 -29.70 -19.37 20.70
CA GLU A 90 -29.46 -17.93 20.77
C GLU A 90 -28.99 -17.39 19.41
N THR A 91 -29.46 -16.21 19.03
CA THR A 91 -29.01 -15.58 17.79
C THR A 91 -28.73 -14.10 17.96
N VAL A 92 -27.68 -13.62 17.31
CA VAL A 92 -27.27 -12.21 17.26
C VAL A 92 -27.28 -11.75 15.81
N VAL A 93 -27.73 -10.54 15.53
CA VAL A 93 -27.66 -9.93 14.18
C VAL A 93 -26.70 -8.76 14.27
N ALA A 94 -25.63 -8.78 13.47
CA ALA A 94 -24.68 -7.68 13.41
C ALA A 94 -25.33 -6.43 12.79
N THR A 95 -24.75 -5.26 13.05
CA THR A 95 -25.19 -4.01 12.40
C THR A 95 -24.78 -3.97 10.92
N GLY A 96 -23.60 -4.53 10.62
CA GLY A 96 -23.06 -4.68 9.27
C GLY A 96 -22.41 -6.03 9.09
N ASP A 97 -21.08 -6.07 9.14
CA ASP A 97 -20.31 -7.31 9.01
C ASP A 97 -20.37 -8.19 10.26
N ALA A 98 -20.62 -9.49 10.11
CA ALA A 98 -20.72 -10.42 11.25
C ALA A 98 -19.37 -10.76 11.89
N ASP A 99 -18.25 -10.63 11.19
CA ASP A 99 -16.97 -11.22 11.60
C ASP A 99 -16.48 -10.73 12.98
N GLY A 100 -16.51 -9.42 13.21
CA GLY A 100 -16.18 -8.83 14.51
C GLY A 100 -17.16 -9.28 15.61
N THR A 101 -18.44 -9.39 15.27
CA THR A 101 -19.50 -9.79 16.20
C THR A 101 -19.38 -11.25 16.61
N ILE A 102 -18.97 -12.13 15.69
CA ILE A 102 -18.70 -13.55 15.96
C ILE A 102 -17.58 -13.69 17.00
N VAL A 103 -16.45 -13.01 16.80
CA VAL A 103 -15.32 -13.11 17.73
C VAL A 103 -15.68 -12.52 19.09
N ARG A 104 -16.32 -11.35 19.13
CA ARG A 104 -16.76 -10.71 20.39
C ARG A 104 -17.73 -11.60 21.16
N CYS A 105 -18.75 -12.13 20.50
CA CYS A 105 -19.70 -13.06 21.10
C CYS A 105 -18.97 -14.28 21.69
N GLY A 106 -17.99 -14.85 20.98
CA GLY A 106 -17.17 -15.93 21.50
C GLY A 106 -16.40 -15.58 22.78
N LEU A 107 -15.85 -14.36 22.86
CA LEU A 107 -15.13 -13.87 24.04
C LEU A 107 -16.07 -13.64 25.24
N GLU A 108 -17.25 -13.07 25.01
CA GLU A 108 -18.27 -12.86 26.04
C GLU A 108 -18.75 -14.21 26.61
N LYS A 109 -19.01 -15.19 25.74
CA LYS A 109 -19.37 -16.55 26.17
C LYS A 109 -18.22 -17.24 26.92
N ALA A 110 -16.97 -16.92 26.60
CA ALA A 110 -15.81 -17.47 27.30
C ALA A 110 -15.73 -17.03 28.77
N ALA A 111 -16.39 -15.94 29.16
CA ALA A 111 -16.52 -15.55 30.56
C ALA A 111 -17.52 -16.41 31.35
N LEU A 112 -18.46 -17.05 30.65
CA LEU A 112 -19.58 -17.81 31.24
C LEU A 112 -19.41 -19.33 31.10
N HIS A 113 -18.54 -19.78 30.21
CA HIS A 113 -18.37 -21.19 29.87
C HIS A 113 -16.91 -21.64 29.99
N PRO A 114 -16.67 -22.90 30.42
CA PRO A 114 -15.32 -23.43 30.62
C PRO A 114 -14.54 -23.58 29.32
N THR A 115 -15.24 -23.81 28.20
CA THR A 115 -14.67 -23.91 26.86
C THR A 115 -15.61 -23.29 25.84
N VAL A 116 -15.05 -22.55 24.88
CA VAL A 116 -15.79 -21.96 23.76
C VAL A 116 -15.06 -22.23 22.45
N THR A 117 -15.80 -22.61 21.42
CA THR A 117 -15.29 -22.78 20.06
C THR A 117 -16.00 -21.84 19.12
N ILE A 118 -15.26 -20.92 18.52
CA ILE A 118 -15.73 -20.05 17.45
C ILE A 118 -15.61 -20.85 16.15
N ILE A 119 -16.71 -20.97 15.40
CA ILE A 119 -16.77 -21.77 14.18
C ILE A 119 -17.03 -20.84 13.00
N GLY A 120 -16.19 -20.92 11.97
CA GLY A 120 -16.40 -20.13 10.77
C GLY A 120 -15.49 -20.51 9.61
N GLU A 121 -15.97 -20.28 8.39
CA GLU A 121 -15.21 -20.60 7.18
C GLU A 121 -14.24 -19.50 6.77
N ASP A 122 -14.55 -18.25 7.12
CA ASP A 122 -13.79 -17.08 6.69
C ASP A 122 -12.43 -17.00 7.40
N VAL A 123 -11.43 -16.56 6.65
CA VAL A 123 -10.06 -16.34 7.13
C VAL A 123 -9.99 -15.03 7.92
N ASP A 124 -10.90 -14.09 7.70
CA ASP A 124 -10.92 -12.83 8.43
C ASP A 124 -11.23 -13.08 9.92
N LEU A 125 -12.01 -14.13 10.24
CA LEU A 125 -12.26 -14.59 11.61
C LEU A 125 -10.99 -15.05 12.34
N ILE A 126 -10.07 -15.76 11.68
CA ILE A 126 -8.82 -16.20 12.33
C ILE A 126 -7.89 -15.01 12.59
N VAL A 127 -7.93 -13.98 11.74
CA VAL A 127 -7.18 -12.73 11.92
C VAL A 127 -7.68 -11.98 13.16
N LEU A 128 -8.99 -11.82 13.29
CA LEU A 128 -9.63 -11.18 14.45
C LEU A 128 -9.39 -11.99 15.73
N PHE A 129 -9.56 -13.30 15.66
CA PHE A 129 -9.31 -14.21 16.77
C PHE A 129 -7.85 -14.15 17.25
N ALA A 130 -6.88 -14.10 16.32
CA ALA A 130 -5.46 -13.97 16.66
C ALA A 130 -5.15 -12.65 17.38
N PHE A 131 -5.78 -11.55 16.95
CA PHE A 131 -5.56 -10.24 17.55
C PHE A 131 -6.20 -10.09 18.93
N ALA A 132 -7.42 -10.62 19.13
CA ALA A 132 -8.18 -10.45 20.35
C ALA A 132 -7.51 -11.05 21.61
N ARG A 133 -6.45 -11.85 21.42
CA ARG A 133 -5.72 -12.59 22.47
C ARG A 133 -6.66 -13.28 23.48
N PRO A 134 -7.64 -14.07 23.02
CA PRO A 134 -8.54 -14.82 23.92
C PRO A 134 -7.79 -15.63 24.97
N GLY A 135 -8.43 -15.85 26.11
CA GLY A 135 -7.98 -16.82 27.11
C GLY A 135 -7.77 -18.22 26.51
N SER A 136 -7.10 -19.09 27.27
CA SER A 136 -6.82 -20.47 26.86
C SER A 136 -8.08 -21.34 26.66
N ASN A 137 -9.23 -20.88 27.13
CA ASN A 137 -10.53 -21.53 27.01
C ASN A 137 -11.26 -21.28 25.68
N VAL A 138 -10.71 -20.45 24.77
CA VAL A 138 -11.31 -20.20 23.45
C VAL A 138 -10.48 -20.82 22.33
N SER A 139 -11.17 -21.44 21.38
CA SER A 139 -10.57 -22.02 20.18
C SER A 139 -11.31 -21.56 18.93
N PHE A 140 -10.61 -21.50 17.79
CA PHE A 140 -11.21 -21.24 16.49
C PHE A 140 -11.20 -22.53 15.65
N MET A 141 -12.36 -22.97 15.18
CA MET A 141 -12.50 -24.10 14.27
C MET A 141 -12.89 -23.62 12.88
N LYS A 142 -12.02 -23.88 11.92
CA LYS A 142 -12.37 -23.79 10.50
C LYS A 142 -12.95 -25.14 10.06
N PRO A 143 -14.24 -25.22 9.69
CA PRO A 143 -14.82 -26.47 9.22
C PRO A 143 -14.20 -26.88 7.88
N GLY A 144 -14.03 -28.20 7.73
CA GLY A 144 -13.57 -28.83 6.51
C GLY A 144 -14.65 -28.87 5.41
N ARG A 145 -14.24 -28.99 4.15
CA ARG A 145 -15.16 -29.22 3.01
C ARG A 145 -14.74 -30.47 2.25
N GLY A 146 -15.71 -31.37 1.99
CA GLY A 146 -15.47 -32.61 1.27
C GLY A 146 -14.49 -33.51 2.01
N LYS A 147 -13.34 -33.83 1.38
CA LYS A 147 -12.27 -34.65 1.97
C LYS A 147 -11.29 -33.84 2.85
N VAL A 148 -11.42 -32.52 2.90
CA VAL A 148 -10.55 -31.67 3.72
C VAL A 148 -11.08 -31.70 5.15
N GLU A 149 -10.23 -32.06 6.10
CA GLU A 149 -10.57 -32.09 7.52
C GLU A 149 -10.73 -30.68 8.12
N SER A 150 -11.52 -30.59 9.18
CA SER A 150 -11.64 -29.38 9.99
C SER A 150 -10.32 -29.07 10.70
N LYS A 151 -9.97 -27.79 10.79
CA LYS A 151 -8.75 -27.32 11.45
C LYS A 151 -9.09 -26.53 12.70
N LEU A 152 -8.46 -26.90 13.82
CA LEU A 152 -8.60 -26.21 15.10
C LEU A 152 -7.35 -25.37 15.39
N PHE A 153 -7.57 -24.12 15.78
CA PHE A 153 -6.54 -23.16 16.12
C PHE A 153 -6.75 -22.68 17.56
N SER A 154 -5.71 -22.78 18.37
CA SER A 154 -5.71 -22.23 19.73
C SER A 154 -4.98 -20.90 19.78
N THR A 155 -5.41 -20.03 20.69
CA THR A 155 -4.83 -18.70 20.86
C THR A 155 -3.33 -18.76 21.14
N ASN A 156 -2.89 -19.71 21.98
CA ASN A 156 -1.49 -19.89 22.35
C ASN A 156 -0.57 -20.14 21.14
N LYS A 157 -1.06 -20.81 20.09
CA LYS A 157 -0.27 -21.04 18.86
C LYS A 157 -0.21 -19.76 18.02
N LEU A 158 -1.32 -19.04 17.92
CA LEU A 158 -1.42 -17.82 17.10
C LEU A 158 -0.64 -16.65 17.72
N GLN A 159 -0.65 -16.51 19.05
CA GLN A 159 0.09 -15.46 19.76
C GLN A 159 1.61 -15.59 19.64
N LYS A 160 2.12 -16.80 19.39
CA LYS A 160 3.55 -17.04 19.15
C LYS A 160 4.03 -16.56 17.78
N LEU A 161 3.12 -16.15 16.89
CA LEU A 161 3.50 -15.66 15.57
C LEU A 161 4.15 -14.27 15.69
N PRO A 162 5.22 -13.99 14.93
CA PRO A 162 6.00 -12.76 15.04
C PRO A 162 5.23 -11.49 14.63
N PHE A 163 4.04 -11.65 14.04
CA PHE A 163 3.17 -10.58 13.55
C PHE A 163 1.80 -10.56 14.26
N ALA A 164 1.61 -11.33 15.34
CA ALA A 164 0.33 -11.42 16.03
C ALA A 164 -0.17 -10.04 16.51
N GLU A 165 0.72 -9.18 17.01
CA GLU A 165 0.37 -7.83 17.46
C GLU A 165 0.05 -6.85 16.32
N THR A 166 0.45 -7.17 15.09
CA THR A 166 0.31 -6.29 13.92
C THR A 166 -0.64 -6.85 12.86
N ILE A 167 -1.28 -7.99 13.14
CA ILE A 167 -2.06 -8.74 12.15
C ILE A 167 -3.24 -7.95 11.58
N LEU A 168 -3.94 -7.15 12.40
CA LEU A 168 -5.05 -6.32 11.93
C LEU A 168 -4.58 -5.30 10.90
N LEU A 169 -3.50 -4.57 11.21
CA LEU A 169 -2.91 -3.61 10.29
C LEU A 169 -2.47 -4.31 9.00
N LEU A 170 -1.74 -5.42 9.10
CA LEU A 170 -1.25 -6.14 7.93
C LEU A 170 -2.40 -6.61 7.03
N HIS A 171 -3.45 -7.15 7.65
CA HIS A 171 -4.60 -7.66 6.93
C HIS A 171 -5.40 -6.53 6.26
N ALA A 172 -5.77 -5.48 7.00
CA ALA A 172 -6.49 -4.35 6.43
C ALA A 172 -5.66 -3.57 5.39
N PHE A 173 -4.36 -3.34 5.64
CA PHE A 173 -3.52 -2.57 4.72
C PHE A 173 -3.23 -3.32 3.42
N SER A 174 -3.11 -4.65 3.48
CA SER A 174 -2.93 -5.49 2.28
C SER A 174 -4.20 -5.68 1.44
N GLY A 175 -5.36 -5.30 1.98
CA GLY A 175 -6.67 -5.41 1.34
C GLY A 175 -7.58 -6.43 2.02
N CYS A 176 -8.74 -5.98 2.46
CA CYS A 176 -9.90 -6.78 2.88
C CYS A 176 -11.17 -6.26 2.18
N ASP A 177 -12.37 -6.69 2.60
CA ASP A 177 -13.63 -6.31 1.93
C ASP A 177 -13.86 -4.79 1.85
N THR A 178 -13.30 -3.99 2.77
CA THR A 178 -13.53 -2.53 2.85
C THR A 178 -12.30 -1.70 2.47
N THR A 179 -11.16 -2.34 2.18
CA THR A 179 -9.92 -1.67 1.80
C THR A 179 -9.41 -2.16 0.46
N SER A 180 -8.61 -1.34 -0.23
CA SER A 180 -8.16 -1.68 -1.57
C SER A 180 -6.98 -2.67 -1.53
N ALA A 181 -6.99 -3.68 -2.38
CA ALA A 181 -5.79 -4.49 -2.61
C ALA A 181 -4.77 -3.68 -3.42
N ILE A 182 -3.49 -3.79 -3.07
CA ILE A 182 -2.41 -3.09 -3.78
C ILE A 182 -1.94 -3.97 -4.95
N TYR A 183 -2.01 -3.42 -6.17
CA TYR A 183 -1.72 -4.15 -7.39
C TYR A 183 -0.30 -4.75 -7.37
N ASN A 184 -0.18 -6.03 -7.76
CA ASN A 184 1.07 -6.80 -7.73
C ASN A 184 1.76 -6.89 -6.34
N LYS A 185 1.04 -6.63 -5.24
CA LYS A 185 1.54 -6.83 -3.88
C LYS A 185 0.68 -7.87 -3.18
N SER A 186 1.14 -9.12 -3.14
CA SER A 186 0.41 -10.20 -2.47
C SER A 186 0.43 -10.05 -0.95
N LYS A 187 -0.62 -10.52 -0.26
CA LYS A 187 -0.67 -10.53 1.22
C LYS A 187 0.58 -11.18 1.84
N GLY A 188 1.02 -12.32 1.28
CA GLY A 188 2.24 -13.01 1.72
C GLY A 188 3.53 -12.21 1.44
N GLY A 189 3.61 -11.50 0.31
CA GLY A 189 4.72 -10.60 0.00
C GLY A 189 4.79 -9.42 0.96
N ILE A 190 3.62 -8.85 1.31
CA ILE A 190 3.47 -7.77 2.27
C ILE A 190 3.92 -8.24 3.67
N VAL A 191 3.43 -9.38 4.16
CA VAL A 191 3.85 -9.93 5.46
C VAL A 191 5.37 -10.18 5.49
N LYS A 192 5.94 -10.75 4.43
CA LYS A 192 7.41 -10.96 4.32
C LYS A 192 8.17 -9.64 4.35
N LEU A 193 7.72 -8.63 3.62
CA LEU A 193 8.32 -7.30 3.66
C LEU A 193 8.30 -6.74 5.09
N PHE A 194 7.13 -6.73 5.73
CA PHE A 194 6.96 -6.20 7.08
C PHE A 194 7.76 -6.97 8.14
N SER A 195 8.00 -8.27 7.96
CA SER A 195 8.86 -9.04 8.87
C SER A 195 10.31 -8.53 8.90
N LYS A 196 10.81 -7.93 7.81
CA LYS A 196 12.14 -7.30 7.75
C LYS A 196 12.21 -5.98 8.53
N PHE A 197 11.07 -5.34 8.78
CA PHE A 197 10.95 -4.05 9.46
C PHE A 197 10.33 -4.17 10.88
N SER A 198 10.37 -5.37 11.48
CA SER A 198 9.59 -5.76 12.66
C SER A 198 9.70 -4.80 13.85
N ARG A 199 10.87 -4.20 14.10
CA ARG A 199 11.08 -3.31 15.26
C ARG A 199 10.28 -2.01 15.18
N LYS A 200 10.02 -1.49 13.98
CA LYS A 200 9.19 -0.28 13.77
C LYS A 200 7.69 -0.60 13.66
N MET A 201 7.36 -1.86 13.37
CA MET A 201 5.99 -2.25 13.03
C MET A 201 5.02 -2.20 14.19
N LYS A 202 5.50 -2.41 15.42
CA LYS A 202 4.67 -2.22 16.60
C LYS A 202 4.21 -0.76 16.73
N THR A 203 5.15 0.18 16.65
CA THR A 203 4.85 1.63 16.69
C THR A 203 3.91 2.06 15.56
N ILE A 204 4.08 1.50 14.35
CA ILE A 204 3.16 1.75 13.24
C ILE A 204 1.77 1.18 13.57
N SER A 205 1.68 -0.05 14.05
CA SER A 205 0.42 -0.69 14.41
C SER A 205 -0.33 0.08 15.50
N ASP A 206 0.38 0.59 16.51
CA ASP A 206 -0.21 1.38 17.61
C ASP A 206 -0.92 2.64 17.11
N ILE A 207 -0.40 3.27 16.04
CA ILE A 207 -1.05 4.43 15.41
C ILE A 207 -2.42 4.03 14.85
N PHE A 208 -2.52 2.84 14.25
CA PHE A 208 -3.76 2.38 13.64
C PHE A 208 -4.75 1.76 14.63
N THR A 209 -4.29 1.24 15.77
CA THR A 209 -5.14 0.64 16.79
C THR A 209 -5.64 1.64 17.83
N LYS A 210 -4.96 2.78 18.02
CA LYS A 210 -5.40 3.82 18.96
C LYS A 210 -6.55 4.67 18.38
N PRO A 211 -7.72 4.75 19.04
CA PRO A 211 -8.89 5.50 18.53
C PRO A 211 -8.70 7.04 18.53
N SER A 212 -7.75 7.55 19.29
CA SER A 212 -7.49 9.00 19.40
C SER A 212 -6.45 9.52 18.38
N THR A 213 -6.05 8.70 17.41
CA THR A 213 -5.01 9.05 16.45
C THR A 213 -5.54 10.08 15.46
N GLN A 214 -4.78 11.18 15.29
CA GLN A 214 -5.14 12.24 14.35
C GLN A 214 -4.96 11.79 12.89
N ALA A 215 -5.83 12.29 12.02
CA ALA A 215 -5.86 11.96 10.60
C ALA A 215 -4.50 12.14 9.90
N ASP A 216 -3.80 13.26 10.16
CA ASP A 216 -2.47 13.52 9.59
C ASP A 216 -1.44 12.47 9.98
N LYS A 217 -1.54 11.92 11.20
CA LYS A 217 -0.63 10.88 11.65
C LYS A 217 -0.88 9.57 10.94
N VAL A 218 -2.15 9.25 10.67
CA VAL A 218 -2.56 8.06 9.90
C VAL A 218 -2.02 8.16 8.47
N THR A 219 -2.21 9.29 7.80
CA THR A 219 -1.76 9.47 6.41
C THR A 219 -0.24 9.46 6.29
N GLN A 220 0.48 10.22 7.14
CA GLN A 220 1.95 10.22 7.15
C GLN A 220 2.54 8.82 7.41
N THR A 221 1.91 8.05 8.28
CA THR A 221 2.35 6.67 8.57
C THR A 221 2.03 5.74 7.41
N GLY A 222 0.86 5.90 6.80
CA GLY A 222 0.49 5.14 5.60
C GLY A 222 1.37 5.42 4.39
N GLU A 223 1.76 6.68 4.16
CA GLU A 223 2.73 7.04 3.12
C GLU A 223 4.08 6.34 3.35
N LYS A 224 4.59 6.33 4.59
CA LYS A 224 5.82 5.59 4.94
C LYS A 224 5.69 4.11 4.64
N ILE A 225 4.54 3.49 4.91
CA ILE A 225 4.30 2.09 4.55
C ILE A 225 4.39 1.92 3.02
N PHE A 226 3.78 2.79 2.24
CA PHE A 226 3.87 2.73 0.77
C PHE A 226 5.32 2.88 0.28
N LEU A 227 6.09 3.84 0.81
CA LEU A 227 7.49 4.02 0.45
C LEU A 227 8.31 2.74 0.68
N GLU A 228 8.14 2.10 1.85
CA GLU A 228 8.81 0.83 2.16
C GLU A 228 8.34 -0.31 1.23
N MET A 229 7.04 -0.36 0.90
CA MET A 229 6.46 -1.36 -0.01
C MET A 229 7.01 -1.34 -1.43
N TYR A 230 7.48 -0.18 -1.88
CA TYR A 230 8.03 0.00 -3.21
C TYR A 230 9.58 0.08 -3.21
N GLN A 231 10.23 -0.23 -2.08
CA GLN A 231 11.68 -0.37 -1.95
C GLN A 231 12.45 0.88 -2.41
N VAL A 232 12.09 2.02 -1.81
CA VAL A 232 12.72 3.31 -2.02
C VAL A 232 14.25 3.25 -1.97
N THR A 233 14.90 3.83 -2.96
CA THR A 233 16.34 4.14 -2.98
C THR A 233 16.60 5.48 -2.28
N ALA A 234 17.83 5.74 -1.84
CA ALA A 234 18.16 6.91 -1.00
C ALA A 234 17.81 8.29 -1.60
N ASP A 235 17.59 8.36 -2.92
CA ASP A 235 17.20 9.53 -3.71
C ASP A 235 15.68 9.80 -3.77
N GLN A 236 14.84 8.86 -3.34
CA GLN A 236 13.37 8.92 -3.46
C GLN A 236 12.70 9.16 -2.10
N GLN A 237 12.74 10.40 -1.59
CA GLN A 237 12.26 10.70 -0.24
C GLN A 237 10.74 10.80 -0.08
N ASP A 238 9.99 10.95 -1.17
CA ASP A 238 8.53 11.12 -1.17
C ASP A 238 7.84 10.29 -2.26
N LEU A 239 6.54 10.08 -2.08
CA LEU A 239 5.76 9.20 -2.96
C LEU A 239 5.64 9.75 -4.39
N ASN A 240 5.62 11.08 -4.56
CA ASN A 240 5.52 11.72 -5.88
C ASN A 240 6.79 11.48 -6.70
N ARG A 241 7.97 11.64 -6.10
CA ARG A 241 9.27 11.35 -6.74
C ARG A 241 9.41 9.88 -7.07
N LEU A 242 9.06 9.00 -6.13
CA LEU A 242 9.05 7.55 -6.34
C LEU A 242 8.14 7.18 -7.52
N ARG A 243 6.92 7.73 -7.55
CA ARG A 243 5.94 7.47 -8.61
C ARG A 243 6.42 8.01 -9.96
N TYR A 244 7.00 9.20 -10.00
CA TYR A 244 7.54 9.79 -11.23
C TYR A 244 8.71 8.97 -11.79
N ALA A 245 9.66 8.55 -10.94
CA ALA A 245 10.76 7.69 -11.35
C ALA A 245 10.25 6.33 -11.89
N ALA A 246 9.26 5.73 -11.21
CA ALA A 246 8.61 4.51 -11.68
C ALA A 246 7.91 4.71 -13.04
N PHE A 247 7.29 5.87 -13.25
CA PHE A 247 6.65 6.23 -14.52
C PHE A 247 7.68 6.36 -15.65
N LEU A 248 8.79 7.08 -15.44
CA LEU A 248 9.86 7.19 -16.43
C LEU A 248 10.39 5.80 -16.82
N ASN A 249 10.65 4.95 -15.84
CA ASN A 249 11.10 3.57 -16.07
C ASN A 249 10.05 2.68 -16.76
N ALA A 250 8.75 2.94 -16.53
CA ALA A 250 7.69 2.24 -17.25
C ALA A 250 7.60 2.72 -18.70
N SER A 251 7.74 4.03 -18.93
CA SER A 251 7.60 4.67 -20.25
C SER A 251 8.64 4.24 -21.29
N THR A 252 9.76 3.66 -20.85
CA THR A 252 10.78 3.08 -21.74
C THR A 252 10.39 1.70 -22.27
N LYS A 253 9.34 1.08 -21.71
CA LYS A 253 8.91 -0.28 -22.10
C LYS A 253 7.87 -0.21 -23.22
N PRO A 254 7.89 -1.15 -24.20
CA PRO A 254 6.95 -1.16 -25.32
C PRO A 254 5.48 -1.38 -24.90
N LYS A 255 5.24 -1.99 -23.73
CA LYS A 255 3.92 -2.13 -23.10
C LYS A 255 4.03 -1.76 -21.62
N PRO A 256 3.90 -0.47 -21.25
CA PRO A 256 4.03 -0.04 -19.87
C PRO A 256 2.86 -0.57 -19.03
N ASN A 257 3.15 -1.33 -17.97
CA ASN A 257 2.13 -1.70 -16.97
C ASN A 257 1.95 -0.56 -15.96
N LEU A 258 1.10 0.40 -16.30
CA LEU A 258 0.83 1.58 -15.47
C LEU A 258 0.16 1.24 -14.12
N ALA A 259 -0.53 0.10 -14.02
CA ALA A 259 -1.12 -0.35 -12.76
C ALA A 259 -0.06 -0.75 -11.72
N SER A 260 1.17 -1.03 -12.15
CA SER A 260 2.30 -1.33 -11.24
C SER A 260 2.94 -0.08 -10.63
N LEU A 261 2.50 1.12 -11.02
CA LEU A 261 3.02 2.35 -10.45
C LEU A 261 2.65 2.46 -8.96
N PRO A 262 3.48 3.13 -8.15
CA PRO A 262 3.08 3.57 -6.82
C PRO A 262 1.78 4.39 -6.86
N PRO A 263 0.98 4.38 -5.78
CA PRO A 263 -0.21 5.22 -5.70
C PRO A 263 0.14 6.71 -5.81
N THR A 264 -0.81 7.53 -6.24
CA THR A 264 -0.67 9.00 -6.10
C THR A 264 -0.74 9.38 -4.62
N ILE A 265 -0.28 10.58 -4.29
CA ILE A 265 -0.36 11.09 -2.91
C ILE A 265 -1.81 11.11 -2.40
N GLY A 266 -2.78 11.56 -3.22
CA GLY A 266 -4.19 11.55 -2.85
C GLY A 266 -4.74 10.15 -2.61
N ALA A 267 -4.38 9.17 -3.45
CA ALA A 267 -4.77 7.78 -3.22
C ALA A 267 -4.10 7.19 -1.96
N ALA A 268 -2.84 7.53 -1.73
CA ALA A 268 -2.08 7.10 -0.56
C ALA A 268 -2.52 7.79 0.74
N GLN A 269 -3.30 8.86 0.68
CA GLN A 269 -3.99 9.43 1.84
C GLN A 269 -5.29 8.67 2.16
N GLN A 270 -6.08 8.33 1.13
CA GLN A 270 -7.38 7.70 1.34
C GLN A 270 -7.28 6.23 1.77
N HIS A 271 -6.31 5.47 1.26
CA HIS A 271 -6.15 4.06 1.63
C HIS A 271 -5.88 3.87 3.14
N PRO A 272 -4.90 4.55 3.77
CA PRO A 272 -4.68 4.48 5.21
C PRO A 272 -5.88 4.91 6.05
N PHE A 273 -6.69 5.87 5.59
CA PHE A 273 -7.92 6.22 6.28
C PHE A 273 -8.92 5.07 6.34
N ARG A 274 -9.14 4.37 5.22
CA ARG A 274 -10.03 3.20 5.21
C ARG A 274 -9.46 2.06 6.05
N VAL A 275 -8.13 1.87 6.03
CA VAL A 275 -7.45 0.90 6.91
C VAL A 275 -7.67 1.24 8.37
N TYR A 276 -7.50 2.51 8.75
CA TYR A 276 -7.75 2.99 10.11
C TYR A 276 -9.19 2.73 10.53
N LEU A 277 -10.17 3.15 9.73
CA LEU A 277 -11.58 2.91 9.99
C LEU A 277 -11.88 1.42 10.20
N GLN A 278 -11.38 0.55 9.32
CA GLN A 278 -11.61 -0.89 9.43
C GLN A 278 -11.01 -1.48 10.71
N VAL A 279 -9.77 -1.09 11.04
CA VAL A 279 -9.13 -1.53 12.28
C VAL A 279 -9.92 -1.06 13.50
N GLN A 280 -10.38 0.19 13.51
CA GLN A 280 -11.17 0.73 14.61
C GLN A 280 -12.54 0.04 14.75
N GLN A 281 -13.20 -0.29 13.63
CA GLN A 281 -14.44 -1.08 13.64
C GLN A 281 -14.23 -2.48 14.25
N TRP A 282 -13.14 -3.17 13.92
CA TRP A 282 -12.80 -4.46 14.54
C TRP A 282 -12.46 -4.36 16.03
N LEU A 283 -12.00 -3.19 16.48
CA LEU A 283 -11.72 -2.87 17.89
C LEU A 283 -12.93 -2.30 18.64
N ASP A 284 -14.10 -2.29 18.01
CA ASP A 284 -15.35 -1.76 18.58
C ASP A 284 -15.34 -0.26 18.87
N ASN A 285 -14.53 0.49 18.13
CA ASN A 285 -14.48 1.95 18.18
C ASN A 285 -15.21 2.51 16.93
N PRO A 286 -16.53 2.77 17.00
CA PRO A 286 -17.27 3.28 15.85
C PRO A 286 -16.79 4.68 15.49
N LEU A 287 -16.31 4.85 14.27
CA LEU A 287 -15.92 6.14 13.70
C LEU A 287 -16.81 6.48 12.51
N PRO A 288 -17.09 7.78 12.25
CA PRO A 288 -17.89 8.20 11.12
C PRO A 288 -17.15 7.90 9.80
N PRO A 289 -17.66 7.02 8.92
CA PRO A 289 -16.92 6.62 7.72
C PRO A 289 -16.56 7.78 6.79
N THR A 290 -17.41 8.81 6.74
CA THR A 290 -17.24 10.00 5.90
C THR A 290 -16.02 10.85 6.25
N GLU A 291 -15.47 10.70 7.47
CA GLU A 291 -14.22 11.35 7.87
C GLU A 291 -12.98 10.51 7.51
N TRP A 292 -13.18 9.23 7.18
CA TRP A 292 -12.10 8.24 7.05
C TRP A 292 -12.12 7.52 5.69
N GLY A 293 -12.11 8.30 4.61
CA GLY A 293 -11.88 7.80 3.26
C GLY A 293 -13.11 7.22 2.56
N TRP A 294 -14.30 7.57 3.04
CA TRP A 294 -15.59 7.27 2.40
C TRP A 294 -16.37 8.56 2.14
N ASN A 295 -17.29 8.53 1.18
CA ASN A 295 -18.26 9.58 0.89
C ASN A 295 -19.66 8.97 0.78
N ARG A 296 -20.71 9.78 0.90
CA ARG A 296 -22.08 9.35 0.55
C ARG A 296 -22.32 9.58 -0.93
N GLY A 297 -22.77 8.55 -1.64
CA GLY A 297 -23.28 8.67 -3.00
C GLY A 297 -24.68 9.27 -3.04
N GLU A 298 -25.19 9.51 -4.24
CA GLU A 298 -26.55 10.01 -4.50
C GLU A 298 -27.64 9.09 -3.94
N ASP A 299 -27.36 7.78 -3.89
CA ASP A 299 -28.24 6.76 -3.31
C ASP A 299 -28.18 6.69 -1.76
N GLY A 300 -27.43 7.60 -1.13
CA GLY A 300 -27.20 7.65 0.32
C GLY A 300 -26.21 6.60 0.83
N LEU A 301 -25.72 5.71 -0.05
CA LEU A 301 -24.78 4.64 0.32
C LEU A 301 -23.35 5.15 0.40
N LEU A 302 -22.55 4.49 1.23
CA LEU A 302 -21.12 4.79 1.32
C LEU A 302 -20.37 4.28 0.08
N ILE A 303 -19.58 5.17 -0.52
CA ILE A 303 -18.65 4.89 -1.61
C ILE A 303 -17.22 5.21 -1.17
N PRO A 304 -16.22 4.36 -1.47
CA PRO A 304 -14.84 4.62 -1.06
C PRO A 304 -14.28 5.78 -1.89
N VAL A 305 -13.63 6.73 -1.22
CA VAL A 305 -12.90 7.81 -1.91
C VAL A 305 -11.58 7.23 -2.42
N THR A 306 -11.45 7.05 -3.72
CA THR A 306 -10.25 6.44 -4.32
C THR A 306 -9.06 7.40 -4.31
N THR A 307 -9.29 8.65 -4.67
CA THR A 307 -8.35 9.77 -4.61
C THR A 307 -9.13 11.09 -4.61
N ARG A 308 -8.50 12.16 -4.14
CA ARG A 308 -9.00 13.55 -4.32
C ARG A 308 -8.17 14.33 -5.34
N ASP A 309 -7.12 13.71 -5.87
CA ASP A 309 -6.31 14.32 -6.92
C ASP A 309 -7.11 14.34 -8.24
N PRO A 310 -6.92 15.37 -9.08
CA PRO A 310 -7.41 15.33 -10.45
C PRO A 310 -6.72 14.18 -11.19
N ILE A 311 -7.49 13.50 -12.06
CA ILE A 311 -7.02 12.29 -12.76
C ILE A 311 -5.87 12.58 -13.72
N ALA A 312 -5.88 13.78 -14.30
CA ALA A 312 -4.77 14.37 -15.03
C ALA A 312 -4.91 15.90 -14.95
N PRO A 313 -3.83 16.66 -15.23
CA PRO A 313 -3.93 18.09 -15.45
C PRO A 313 -5.02 18.41 -16.51
N GLU A 314 -5.81 19.45 -16.26
CA GLU A 314 -6.92 19.86 -17.13
C GLU A 314 -6.47 20.12 -18.57
N ALA A 315 -5.29 20.71 -18.75
CA ALA A 315 -4.66 20.92 -20.06
C ALA A 315 -4.49 19.61 -20.86
N ILE A 316 -4.16 18.50 -20.19
CA ILE A 316 -4.01 17.18 -20.84
C ILE A 316 -5.39 16.61 -21.18
N LEU A 317 -6.36 16.71 -20.27
CA LEU A 317 -7.73 16.24 -20.51
C LEU A 317 -8.37 16.97 -21.70
N ASN A 318 -8.12 18.27 -21.83
CA ASN A 318 -8.57 19.10 -22.95
C ASN A 318 -7.87 18.78 -24.28
N SER A 319 -6.80 17.98 -24.25
CA SER A 319 -6.02 17.58 -25.42
C SER A 319 -6.32 16.14 -25.88
N ILE A 320 -7.03 15.35 -25.07
CA ILE A 320 -7.36 13.94 -25.36
C ILE A 320 -8.75 13.89 -25.99
N PHE A 321 -8.83 13.58 -27.29
CA PHE A 321 -10.09 13.47 -28.03
C PHE A 321 -10.51 12.00 -28.25
N CYS A 322 -11.80 11.68 -28.07
CA CYS A 322 -12.41 10.38 -28.45
C CYS A 322 -12.28 10.22 -29.99
N ARG A 323 -11.67 9.14 -30.48
CA ARG A 323 -11.60 8.83 -31.94
C ARG A 323 -12.82 8.03 -32.45
N CYS A 324 -13.91 7.92 -31.69
CA CYS A 324 -15.12 7.22 -32.14
C CYS A 324 -15.77 8.04 -33.27
N SER A 325 -15.81 7.49 -34.48
CA SER A 325 -16.32 8.13 -35.71
C SER A 325 -17.85 8.15 -35.82
N THR A 326 -18.57 7.44 -34.95
CA THR A 326 -20.04 7.30 -34.97
C THR A 326 -20.72 7.80 -33.69
N GLY A 327 -20.02 8.57 -32.87
CA GLY A 327 -20.48 9.01 -31.55
C GLY A 327 -20.17 7.99 -30.45
N CYS A 328 -19.73 8.48 -29.29
CA CYS A 328 -19.41 7.63 -28.13
C CYS A 328 -20.75 7.34 -27.39
N GLY A 329 -21.49 6.31 -27.84
CA GLY A 329 -22.67 5.78 -27.15
C GLY A 329 -22.33 4.59 -26.25
N GLY A 330 -23.32 4.02 -25.53
CA GLY A 330 -23.16 2.95 -24.51
C GLY A 330 -22.52 1.61 -24.95
N ARG A 331 -21.95 1.55 -26.15
CA ARG A 331 -21.21 0.41 -26.74
C ARG A 331 -19.81 0.81 -27.27
N CYS A 332 -19.40 2.08 -27.18
CA CYS A 332 -18.04 2.53 -27.54
C CYS A 332 -17.12 2.15 -26.36
N GLY A 333 -16.03 1.40 -26.62
CA GLY A 333 -15.09 0.95 -25.58
C GLY A 333 -14.34 2.07 -24.84
N CYS A 334 -14.59 3.33 -25.20
CA CYS A 334 -14.20 4.51 -24.41
C CYS A 334 -14.97 4.58 -23.09
N ASP A 335 -16.14 3.93 -23.00
CA ASP A 335 -16.88 3.75 -21.75
C ASP A 335 -16.16 2.87 -20.75
N ASP A 336 -15.09 2.14 -21.08
CA ASP A 336 -14.34 1.35 -20.09
C ASP A 336 -13.15 2.11 -19.47
N VAL A 337 -12.86 3.32 -19.96
CA VAL A 337 -12.05 4.30 -19.23
C VAL A 337 -13.01 5.20 -18.44
N VAL A 338 -13.85 4.58 -17.58
CA VAL A 338 -14.68 5.30 -16.62
C VAL A 338 -13.79 5.91 -15.54
N VAL A 339 -13.25 7.07 -15.87
CA VAL A 339 -13.32 8.20 -14.95
C VAL A 339 -14.81 8.42 -14.69
N GLY A 340 -15.25 8.20 -13.45
CA GLY A 340 -16.66 8.28 -13.04
C GLY A 340 -17.38 9.47 -13.65
N LYS A 341 -18.57 9.23 -14.23
CA LYS A 341 -19.59 10.21 -14.64
C LYS A 341 -19.14 11.67 -14.49
N LEU A 342 -18.37 12.14 -15.46
CA LEU A 342 -18.31 13.55 -15.73
C LEU A 342 -19.29 13.79 -16.86
N GLU A 343 -20.46 14.33 -16.54
CA GLU A 343 -21.39 14.90 -17.50
C GLU A 343 -20.72 16.13 -18.14
N PHE A 344 -19.74 15.91 -19.00
CA PHE A 344 -19.39 16.88 -20.03
C PHE A 344 -20.06 16.41 -21.31
N HIS A 345 -21.24 16.98 -21.57
CA HIS A 345 -21.73 17.05 -22.94
C HIS A 345 -20.69 17.86 -23.74
N ALA A 346 -19.79 17.17 -24.43
CA ALA A 346 -18.95 17.79 -25.45
C ALA A 346 -19.87 18.23 -26.61
N PRO A 347 -19.89 19.52 -26.99
CA PRO A 347 -20.94 20.05 -27.87
C PRO A 347 -20.77 19.74 -29.37
N TRP A 348 -19.73 19.01 -29.80
CA TRP A 348 -19.37 18.97 -31.22
C TRP A 348 -19.23 17.55 -31.74
N CYS A 349 -20.36 16.98 -32.16
CA CYS A 349 -20.41 15.82 -33.06
C CYS A 349 -20.54 16.33 -34.50
N ALA A 350 -19.61 15.99 -35.39
CA ALA A 350 -19.66 16.40 -36.80
C ALA A 350 -20.91 15.88 -37.53
N ALA A 351 -21.50 14.76 -37.09
CA ALA A 351 -22.77 14.26 -37.60
C ALA A 351 -23.99 15.06 -37.10
N CYS A 352 -23.84 15.85 -36.04
CA CYS A 352 -24.90 16.69 -35.44
C CYS A 352 -24.65 18.20 -35.61
N ALA A 353 -23.55 18.60 -36.25
CA ALA A 353 -23.17 20.00 -36.42
C ALA A 353 -24.03 20.63 -37.53
N MET A 354 -25.04 21.38 -37.10
CA MET A 354 -25.91 22.16 -37.99
C MET A 354 -25.45 23.62 -37.98
N CYS A 355 -25.62 24.28 -39.12
CA CYS A 355 -25.42 25.71 -39.24
C CYS A 355 -26.44 26.43 -38.35
N PRO A 356 -26.02 27.25 -37.38
CA PRO A 356 -26.95 27.93 -36.48
C PRO A 356 -27.83 28.96 -37.18
N GLN A 357 -27.41 29.45 -38.36
CA GLN A 357 -28.19 30.39 -39.17
C GLN A 357 -29.23 29.70 -40.05
N HIS A 358 -28.95 28.49 -40.54
CA HIS A 358 -29.75 27.85 -41.59
C HIS A 358 -30.35 26.50 -41.19
N GLY A 359 -29.96 25.91 -40.06
CA GLY A 359 -30.39 24.58 -39.63
C GLY A 359 -29.83 23.42 -40.48
N GLU A 360 -29.05 23.72 -41.51
CA GLU A 360 -28.51 22.73 -42.45
C GLU A 360 -27.16 22.17 -42.01
N HIS A 361 -26.87 20.92 -42.40
CA HIS A 361 -25.57 20.32 -42.15
C HIS A 361 -24.43 21.06 -42.87
N TYR A 362 -23.28 21.15 -42.21
CA TYR A 362 -22.06 21.60 -42.87
C TYR A 362 -21.63 20.59 -43.93
N ILE A 363 -21.23 21.07 -45.10
CA ILE A 363 -20.77 20.23 -46.23
C ILE A 363 -19.44 20.69 -46.83
N MET A 364 -19.05 21.94 -46.59
CA MET A 364 -17.84 22.55 -47.13
C MET A 364 -17.02 23.20 -46.01
N PHE A 365 -15.73 23.41 -46.26
CA PHE A 365 -14.82 24.16 -45.40
C PHE A 365 -14.09 25.22 -46.23
N SER A 366 -14.01 26.44 -45.70
CA SER A 366 -13.25 27.55 -46.27
C SER A 366 -11.88 27.64 -45.59
N PRO A 367 -10.77 27.30 -46.28
CA PRO A 367 -9.43 27.39 -45.69
C PRO A 367 -8.99 28.84 -45.42
N ILE A 368 -9.49 29.80 -46.21
CA ILE A 368 -9.15 31.22 -46.08
C ILE A 368 -9.78 31.80 -44.82
N GLN A 369 -11.07 31.51 -44.61
CA GLN A 369 -11.82 32.03 -43.47
C GLN A 369 -11.73 31.13 -42.25
N ASN A 370 -11.20 29.91 -42.40
CA ASN A 370 -11.11 28.88 -41.38
C ASN A 370 -12.49 28.53 -40.76
N THR A 371 -13.51 28.41 -41.60
CA THR A 371 -14.90 28.20 -41.18
C THR A 371 -15.55 27.06 -41.95
N MET A 372 -16.45 26.33 -41.28
CA MET A 372 -17.33 25.35 -41.93
C MET A 372 -18.54 26.07 -42.54
N LEU A 373 -18.97 25.62 -43.71
CA LEU A 373 -20.06 26.21 -44.48
C LEU A 373 -21.12 25.14 -44.79
N CYS A 374 -22.38 25.44 -44.47
CA CYS A 374 -23.51 24.68 -45.00
C CYS A 374 -23.77 25.09 -46.46
N VAL A 375 -24.70 24.40 -47.12
CA VAL A 375 -25.04 24.67 -48.52
C VAL A 375 -25.45 26.14 -48.77
N ASN A 376 -26.16 26.75 -47.83
CA ASN A 376 -26.61 28.15 -47.97
C ASN A 376 -25.46 29.13 -47.70
N CYS A 377 -24.71 28.96 -46.60
CA CYS A 377 -23.50 29.77 -46.35
C CYS A 377 -22.48 29.71 -47.49
N PHE A 378 -22.35 28.57 -48.16
CA PHE A 378 -21.49 28.41 -49.32
C PHE A 378 -22.01 29.15 -50.56
N ARG A 379 -23.33 29.19 -50.79
CA ARG A 379 -23.95 29.96 -51.88
C ARG A 379 -23.85 31.46 -51.65
N ASP A 380 -23.99 31.88 -50.40
CA ASP A 380 -23.89 33.28 -49.98
C ASP A 380 -22.44 33.78 -49.96
N SER A 381 -21.47 32.87 -50.05
CA SER A 381 -20.05 33.22 -50.09
C SER A 381 -19.64 33.84 -51.44
N PRO A 382 -18.84 34.92 -51.41
CA PRO A 382 -18.21 35.51 -52.60
C PRO A 382 -17.48 34.48 -53.48
N ASN A 383 -17.47 34.72 -54.80
CA ASN A 383 -17.01 33.74 -55.80
C ASN A 383 -15.52 33.36 -55.65
N ASP A 384 -14.70 34.33 -55.25
CA ASP A 384 -13.29 34.20 -54.90
C ASP A 384 -13.05 33.24 -53.73
N ILE A 385 -13.89 33.30 -52.69
CA ILE A 385 -13.83 32.39 -51.53
C ILE A 385 -14.37 31.01 -51.92
N ARG A 386 -15.46 30.98 -52.70
CA ARG A 386 -16.13 29.74 -53.12
C ARG A 386 -15.19 28.82 -53.92
N SER A 387 -14.36 29.41 -54.79
CA SER A 387 -13.38 28.69 -55.60
C SER A 387 -12.28 27.96 -54.82
N GLN A 388 -12.07 28.32 -53.55
CA GLN A 388 -11.03 27.76 -52.68
C GLN A 388 -11.59 26.88 -51.55
N CYS A 389 -12.92 26.79 -51.45
CA CYS A 389 -13.56 25.90 -50.51
C CYS A 389 -13.38 24.45 -50.95
N VAL A 390 -13.24 23.57 -49.98
CA VAL A 390 -13.13 22.12 -50.18
C VAL A 390 -14.27 21.42 -49.46
N ASP A 391 -14.66 20.25 -49.93
CA ASP A 391 -15.58 19.39 -49.18
C ASP A 391 -14.95 18.99 -47.83
N ILE A 392 -15.81 18.66 -46.86
CA ILE A 392 -15.37 18.37 -45.49
C ILE A 392 -14.46 17.14 -45.42
N GLU A 393 -14.67 16.12 -46.26
CA GLU A 393 -13.84 14.92 -46.23
C GLU A 393 -12.41 15.24 -46.68
N THR A 394 -12.27 16.01 -47.75
CA THR A 394 -10.99 16.52 -48.24
C THR A 394 -10.33 17.45 -47.22
N ALA A 395 -11.08 18.38 -46.61
CA ALA A 395 -10.58 19.27 -45.56
C ALA A 395 -10.04 18.48 -44.36
N HIS A 396 -10.79 17.48 -43.92
CA HIS A 396 -10.43 16.59 -42.82
C HIS A 396 -9.16 15.80 -43.15
N ALA A 397 -9.05 15.24 -44.36
CA ALA A 397 -7.86 14.51 -44.80
C ALA A 397 -6.62 15.40 -44.82
N GLN A 398 -6.74 16.63 -45.33
CA GLN A 398 -5.65 17.60 -45.35
C GLN A 398 -5.22 18.05 -43.94
N ALA A 399 -6.18 18.33 -43.07
CA ALA A 399 -5.94 18.69 -41.67
C ALA A 399 -5.27 17.54 -40.91
N SER A 400 -5.78 16.31 -41.09
CA SER A 400 -5.22 15.09 -40.49
C SER A 400 -3.75 14.88 -40.90
N LYS A 401 -3.43 15.07 -42.19
CA LYS A 401 -2.05 14.96 -42.68
C LYS A 401 -1.12 16.07 -42.17
N ARG A 402 -1.65 17.27 -41.90
CA ARG A 402 -0.88 18.36 -41.26
C ARG A 402 -0.63 18.03 -39.79
N LEU A 403 -1.64 17.51 -39.09
CA LEU A 403 -1.53 17.09 -37.70
C LEU A 403 -0.55 15.92 -37.53
N GLU A 404 -0.61 14.91 -38.40
CA GLU A 404 0.30 13.77 -38.40
C GLU A 404 1.76 14.21 -38.59
N ARG A 405 2.02 15.15 -39.50
CA ARG A 405 3.35 15.74 -39.67
C ARG A 405 3.81 16.49 -38.42
N GLY A 406 2.93 17.26 -37.79
CA GLY A 406 3.23 17.94 -36.53
C GLY A 406 3.51 16.97 -35.39
N GLN A 407 2.71 15.90 -35.29
CA GLN A 407 2.90 14.82 -34.31
C GLN A 407 4.25 14.14 -34.48
N ASN A 408 4.62 13.78 -35.72
CA ASN A 408 5.91 13.15 -35.99
C ASN A 408 7.08 14.08 -35.63
N ALA A 409 6.99 15.37 -35.97
CA ALA A 409 8.01 16.35 -35.57
C ALA A 409 8.14 16.48 -34.04
N ILE A 410 7.03 16.45 -33.30
CA ILE A 410 7.05 16.44 -31.83
C ILE A 410 7.68 15.15 -31.29
N MET A 411 7.35 13.99 -31.86
CA MET A 411 7.94 12.71 -31.47
C MET A 411 9.46 12.67 -31.71
N ASP A 412 9.92 13.19 -32.84
CA ASP A 412 11.33 13.28 -33.17
C ASP A 412 12.06 14.20 -32.17
N LEU A 413 11.47 15.36 -31.86
CA LEU A 413 12.01 16.27 -30.86
C LEU A 413 12.04 15.64 -29.46
N GLN A 414 10.98 14.95 -29.06
CA GLN A 414 10.92 14.23 -27.78
C GLN A 414 11.99 13.13 -27.69
N THR A 415 12.27 12.44 -28.81
CA THR A 415 13.31 11.42 -28.89
C THR A 415 14.69 12.07 -28.75
N SER A 416 14.95 13.15 -29.49
CA SER A 416 16.22 13.89 -29.39
C SER A 416 16.48 14.44 -27.97
N VAL A 417 15.47 15.05 -27.34
CA VAL A 417 15.59 15.54 -25.96
C VAL A 417 15.85 14.39 -24.99
N ARG A 418 15.19 13.24 -25.17
CA ARG A 418 15.41 12.04 -24.36
C ARG A 418 16.84 11.54 -24.47
N ASP A 419 17.38 11.45 -25.69
CA ASP A 419 18.75 11.01 -25.94
C ASP A 419 19.76 11.99 -25.31
N GLY A 420 19.49 13.30 -25.40
CA GLY A 420 20.28 14.33 -24.73
C GLY A 420 20.29 14.17 -23.20
N ILE A 421 19.14 13.89 -22.58
CA ILE A 421 19.06 13.64 -21.13
C ILE A 421 19.85 12.39 -20.74
N ILE A 422 19.78 11.32 -21.52
CA ILE A 422 20.53 10.07 -21.25
C ILE A 422 22.03 10.33 -21.36
N ALA A 423 22.48 11.07 -22.38
CA ALA A 423 23.88 11.44 -22.53
C ALA A 423 24.39 12.27 -21.35
N LEU A 424 23.63 13.29 -20.93
CA LEU A 424 23.98 14.13 -19.78
C LEU A 424 24.07 13.33 -18.48
N LYS A 425 23.15 12.38 -18.24
CA LYS A 425 23.23 11.47 -17.09
C LYS A 425 24.48 10.59 -17.14
N GLY A 426 24.82 10.06 -18.31
CA GLY A 426 26.05 9.28 -18.50
C GLY A 426 27.30 10.09 -18.12
N LEU A 427 27.37 11.35 -18.55
CA LEU A 427 28.46 12.27 -18.20
C LEU A 427 28.51 12.57 -16.69
N MET A 428 27.35 12.77 -16.04
CA MET A 428 27.30 12.96 -14.59
C MET A 428 27.79 11.73 -13.82
N ASP A 429 27.44 10.53 -14.27
CA ASP A 429 27.89 9.28 -13.64
C ASP A 429 29.39 9.06 -13.84
N GLU A 430 29.93 9.43 -15.00
CA GLU A 430 31.37 9.40 -15.26
C GLU A 430 32.13 10.39 -14.38
N LEU A 431 31.64 11.63 -14.26
CA LEU A 431 32.21 12.64 -13.37
C LEU A 431 32.23 12.16 -11.92
N ARG A 432 31.16 11.49 -11.47
CA ARG A 432 31.08 10.92 -10.13
C ARG A 432 32.10 9.80 -9.92
N ARG A 433 32.26 8.89 -10.89
CA ARG A 433 33.28 7.83 -10.83
C ARG A 433 34.70 8.40 -10.78
N ASN A 434 34.97 9.43 -11.58
CA ASN A 434 36.26 10.11 -11.59
C ASN A 434 36.56 10.75 -10.23
N MET A 435 35.60 11.49 -9.67
CA MET A 435 35.71 12.07 -8.33
C MET A 435 35.96 10.99 -7.26
N ASP A 436 35.23 9.87 -7.28
CA ASP A 436 35.41 8.79 -6.31
C ASP A 436 36.81 8.12 -6.45
N SER A 437 37.29 7.95 -7.69
CA SER A 437 38.63 7.43 -7.98
C SER A 437 39.74 8.36 -7.48
N GLU A 438 39.62 9.67 -7.74
CA GLU A 438 40.57 10.68 -7.24
C GLU A 438 40.57 10.72 -5.72
N LYS A 439 39.38 10.74 -5.09
CA LYS A 439 39.24 10.68 -3.64
C LYS A 439 39.90 9.42 -3.06
N HIS A 440 39.70 8.26 -3.69
CA HIS A 440 40.35 7.03 -3.26
C HIS A 440 41.88 7.13 -3.36
N THR A 441 42.38 7.70 -4.45
CA THR A 441 43.83 7.90 -4.67
C THR A 441 44.44 8.79 -3.59
N ILE A 442 43.79 9.92 -3.29
CA ILE A 442 44.21 10.85 -2.24
C ILE A 442 44.23 10.15 -0.88
N ASN A 443 43.16 9.42 -0.54
CA ASN A 443 43.08 8.73 0.76
C ASN A 443 44.17 7.65 0.90
N THR A 444 44.40 6.86 -0.14
CA THR A 444 45.44 5.82 -0.14
C THR A 444 46.84 6.44 0.02
N PHE A 445 47.10 7.57 -0.64
CA PHE A 445 48.34 8.31 -0.47
C PHE A 445 48.52 8.82 0.97
N CYS A 446 47.50 9.47 1.53
CA CYS A 446 47.54 9.96 2.91
C CYS A 446 47.74 8.82 3.93
N GLN A 447 47.07 7.68 3.74
CA GLN A 447 47.23 6.50 4.57
C GLN A 447 48.66 5.96 4.51
N GLY A 448 49.23 5.85 3.31
CA GLY A 448 50.63 5.41 3.13
C GLY A 448 51.63 6.35 3.81
N MET A 449 51.39 7.66 3.77
CA MET A 449 52.20 8.63 4.52
C MET A 449 52.09 8.41 6.03
N GLN A 450 50.89 8.22 6.56
CA GLN A 450 50.68 7.96 7.99
C GLN A 450 51.36 6.68 8.46
N GLU A 451 51.28 5.60 7.67
CA GLU A 451 51.95 4.33 7.97
C GLU A 451 53.48 4.46 7.99
N ALA A 452 54.05 5.17 7.00
CA ALA A 452 55.49 5.44 6.96
C ALA A 452 55.95 6.30 8.14
N MET A 453 55.17 7.33 8.52
CA MET A 453 55.43 8.13 9.71
C MET A 453 55.37 7.30 10.99
N ALA A 454 54.33 6.48 11.16
CA ALA A 454 54.16 5.62 12.33
C ALA A 454 55.29 4.61 12.46
N LYS A 455 55.72 3.98 11.37
CA LYS A 455 56.85 3.04 11.33
C LYS A 455 58.16 3.73 11.72
N THR A 456 58.40 4.93 11.19
CA THR A 456 59.60 5.73 11.52
C THR A 456 59.60 6.11 13.00
N HIS A 457 58.47 6.61 13.52
CA HIS A 457 58.29 6.96 14.92
C HIS A 457 58.53 5.76 15.85
N ALA A 458 57.95 4.58 15.55
CA ALA A 458 58.17 3.36 16.31
C ALA A 458 59.64 2.93 16.32
N THR A 459 60.32 3.04 15.18
CA THR A 459 61.75 2.70 15.06
C THR A 459 62.62 3.64 15.89
N MET A 460 62.32 4.95 15.88
CA MET A 460 63.02 5.95 16.70
C MET A 460 62.83 5.68 18.19
N ILE A 461 61.61 5.33 18.64
CA ILE A 461 61.34 4.96 20.04
C ILE A 461 62.15 3.72 20.44
N MET A 462 62.14 2.67 19.60
CA MET A 462 62.91 1.46 19.89
C MET A 462 64.41 1.73 20.00
N GLU A 463 64.96 2.59 19.15
CA GLU A 463 66.38 2.96 19.23
C GLU A 463 66.68 3.74 20.52
N VAL A 464 65.83 4.70 20.92
CA VAL A 464 65.98 5.40 22.20
C VAL A 464 65.94 4.42 23.38
N GLN A 465 65.00 3.48 23.39
CA GLN A 465 64.90 2.46 24.42
C GLN A 465 66.14 1.55 24.46
N ARG A 466 66.62 1.11 23.29
CA ARG A 466 67.84 0.30 23.18
C ARG A 466 69.07 1.04 23.72
N GLN A 467 69.19 2.32 23.41
CA GLN A 467 70.26 3.18 23.93
C GLN A 467 70.18 3.31 25.46
N PHE A 468 68.98 3.48 26.01
CA PHE A 468 68.76 3.51 27.46
C PHE A 468 69.18 2.19 28.11
N GLU A 469 68.68 1.05 27.66
CA GLU A 469 68.99 -0.28 28.23
C GLU A 469 70.48 -0.63 28.12
N SER A 470 71.13 -0.22 27.03
CA SER A 470 72.57 -0.40 26.86
C SER A 470 73.35 0.40 27.90
N LYS A 471 72.99 1.67 28.12
CA LYS A 471 73.62 2.52 29.14
C LYS A 471 73.31 2.03 30.54
N GLU A 472 72.07 1.63 30.83
CA GLU A 472 71.66 1.08 32.11
C GLU A 472 72.47 -0.18 32.46
N ARG A 473 72.66 -1.10 31.51
CA ARG A 473 73.50 -2.30 31.72
C ARG A 473 74.94 -1.95 32.08
N ILE A 474 75.53 -0.95 31.41
CA ILE A 474 76.88 -0.47 31.72
C ILE A 474 76.92 0.10 33.14
N TYR A 475 75.99 0.99 33.49
CA TYR A 475 75.96 1.63 34.80
C TYR A 475 75.69 0.63 35.94
N ARG A 476 74.78 -0.33 35.75
CA ARG A 476 74.55 -1.42 36.71
C ARG A 476 75.81 -2.27 36.91
N SER A 477 76.52 -2.60 35.84
CA SER A 477 77.78 -3.37 35.94
C SER A 477 78.84 -2.59 36.72
N GLN A 478 78.97 -1.28 36.46
CA GLN A 478 79.87 -0.42 37.23
C GLN A 478 79.46 -0.32 38.71
N LEU A 479 78.15 -0.25 39.00
CA LEU A 479 77.63 -0.21 40.36
C LEU A 479 77.99 -1.48 41.14
N ILE A 480 77.82 -2.66 40.53
CA ILE A 480 78.18 -3.95 41.14
C ILE A 480 79.69 -4.01 41.46
N VAL A 481 80.54 -3.53 40.54
CA VAL A 481 81.99 -3.47 40.80
C VAL A 481 82.31 -2.55 41.98
N LEU A 482 81.65 -1.38 42.07
CA LEU A 482 81.81 -0.46 43.19
C LEU A 482 81.29 -1.04 44.51
N GLU A 483 80.15 -1.75 44.50
CA GLU A 483 79.60 -2.48 45.65
C GLU A 483 80.56 -3.57 46.14
N GLN A 484 81.10 -4.37 45.21
CA GLN A 484 82.11 -5.38 45.55
C GLN A 484 83.37 -4.74 46.14
N PHE A 485 83.86 -3.64 45.54
CA PHE A 485 84.99 -2.90 46.08
C PHE A 485 84.68 -2.38 47.49
N HIS A 486 83.50 -1.80 47.71
CA HIS A 486 83.05 -1.34 49.02
C HIS A 486 83.00 -2.48 50.03
N MET A 487 82.39 -3.63 49.70
CA MET A 487 82.34 -4.80 50.59
C MET A 487 83.73 -5.36 50.93
N VAL A 488 84.69 -5.31 50.01
CA VAL A 488 86.05 -5.86 50.23
C VAL A 488 86.96 -4.88 50.96
N THR A 489 86.85 -3.57 50.69
CA THR A 489 87.80 -2.57 51.21
C THR A 489 87.25 -1.75 52.38
N VAL A 490 85.94 -1.56 52.46
CA VAL A 490 85.30 -0.66 53.45
C VAL A 490 84.34 -1.42 54.38
N GLY A 491 83.66 -2.46 53.89
CA GLY A 491 82.70 -3.29 54.63
C GLY A 491 83.24 -3.91 55.93
N PRO A 492 84.50 -4.42 55.98
CA PRO A 492 85.09 -4.94 57.22
C PRO A 492 85.53 -3.84 58.19
N ILE A 493 85.57 -2.58 57.75
CA ILE A 493 86.05 -1.43 58.53
C ILE A 493 84.89 -0.62 59.14
N LEU A 494 83.70 -0.60 58.53
CA LEU A 494 82.60 0.29 58.95
C LEU A 494 81.31 -0.36 59.47
N GLY A 495 81.15 -1.69 59.43
CA GLY A 495 80.04 -2.36 60.14
C GLY A 495 78.62 -1.85 59.83
N GLN A 496 78.36 -1.38 58.60
CA GLN A 496 77.05 -0.90 58.17
C GLN A 496 76.75 -1.41 56.75
N ASN A 497 75.64 -2.15 56.59
CA ASN A 497 75.04 -2.42 55.29
C ASN A 497 74.36 -1.13 54.80
N ILE A 498 74.87 -0.53 53.73
CA ILE A 498 74.15 0.53 53.02
C ILE A 498 73.12 -0.15 52.11
N GLU A 499 71.86 -0.22 52.54
CA GLU A 499 70.74 -0.53 51.63
C GLU A 499 70.50 0.66 50.71
N LEU A 500 70.99 0.60 49.47
CA LEU A 500 70.55 1.50 48.42
C LEU A 500 69.25 0.95 47.82
N GLY A 501 68.13 1.44 48.33
CA GLY A 501 66.80 1.17 47.79
C GLY A 501 66.75 1.45 46.29
N THR A 502 66.11 0.57 45.53
CA THR A 502 65.83 0.75 44.12
C THR A 502 65.00 2.02 43.90
N PRO A 503 65.49 3.04 43.16
CA PRO A 503 64.65 4.15 42.76
C PRO A 503 63.71 3.66 41.66
N THR A 504 62.50 3.27 42.05
CA THR A 504 61.41 3.00 41.11
C THR A 504 60.91 4.34 40.57
N ILE A 505 61.52 4.84 39.49
CA ILE A 505 60.97 5.98 38.74
C ILE A 505 59.90 5.41 37.79
N LEU A 506 58.65 5.45 38.25
CA LEU A 506 57.46 5.19 37.45
C LEU A 506 57.24 6.36 36.47
N PHE A 507 57.49 6.15 35.19
CA PHE A 507 56.90 7.01 34.15
C PHE A 507 55.52 6.50 33.78
N GLN A 508 54.48 7.14 34.32
CA GLN A 508 53.14 7.14 33.75
C GLN A 508 53.19 7.85 32.39
N ASN A 509 52.99 7.12 31.29
CA ASN A 509 52.60 7.77 30.04
C ASN A 509 51.07 7.87 30.01
N GLN A 510 50.60 9.10 30.22
CA GLN A 510 49.24 9.52 29.94
C GLN A 510 49.09 9.81 28.43
N ARG A 511 48.09 9.14 27.83
CA ARG A 511 47.47 9.33 26.51
C ARG A 511 48.27 8.99 25.26
#